data_AF-D3HQE7-F1
#
_entry.id   AF-D3HQE7-F1
#
_cell.length_a   1.000
_cell.length_b   1.000
_cell.length_c   1.000
_cell.angle_alpha   90.00
_cell.angle_beta   90.00
_cell.angle_gamma   90.00
#
_symmetry.space_group_name_H-M   'P 1'
#
loop_
_entity.id
_entity.type
_entity.pdbx_description
1 polymer ?
#
loop_
_entity_poly.entity_id
_entity_poly.type
_entity_poly.pdbx_seq_one_letter_code
_entity_poly.pdbx_strand_id
1 'polypeptide(L)'
;MRKSQISLIKHAFFNNSYKKQEFSFKEDEFNLEQLRKEFFLLQQVVLSNKSFWFKDNEAVFYLIYLCDFLILYYQSDYVNSELQKLKQFRKEIETFFHEDRVKKQKVIHKFPNFVLNELRINFQNSLSIFRSISELRKCVGDLNTNRSRFTYSRGLAKYFITYLQKSSIAESIQQINQIIGNPYSFAEGMDFLNKSSKRITDLGIALFTFRFLLNLILTIKHFIQAAMRDELSANKVLRQEMEKRGFVMASDLVWATVSLLTTYNQFFHIAQALISPMVATFLIFDSLLLLAQWIFEANQHNERLQELQAQQKDATTFEYAVIQRQIDVLNDEWESQCSYFAINIFAANIIAASFAISMLCTGPLALAGLAFFSMLGNALYNTSENYKKYQKAKLTLQRELSNGTIQNDEHHQQLAKILNEECVQSYQQFWKALVFNVGGIAFIITAAAASWPIALGLTLAYMIYCVNDAYQKQRMSKNESPHDVYRLLNSNDPISGFSYKLEEATASRTFPN
;
A
#
# COMPACT_ATOMS: atom_id res chain seq x y z
N MET A 1 -29.92 -7.03 11.42
CA MET A 1 -29.47 -6.25 10.24
C MET A 1 -30.28 -6.67 9.03
N ARG A 2 -30.77 -5.72 8.21
CA ARG A 2 -31.40 -6.03 6.92
C ARG A 2 -30.31 -6.65 6.01
N LYS A 3 -30.60 -7.77 5.35
CA LYS A 3 -29.65 -8.38 4.38
C LYS A 3 -29.40 -7.39 3.25
N SER A 4 -28.14 -7.22 2.87
CA SER A 4 -27.79 -6.37 1.72
C SER A 4 -28.34 -6.98 0.43
N GLN A 5 -28.63 -6.16 -0.58
CA GLN A 5 -29.06 -6.67 -1.89
C GLN A 5 -27.99 -7.57 -2.52
N ILE A 6 -26.71 -7.24 -2.35
CA ILE A 6 -25.58 -8.06 -2.84
C ILE A 6 -25.59 -9.44 -2.17
N SER A 7 -25.89 -9.52 -0.86
CA SER A 7 -26.06 -10.77 -0.12
C SER A 7 -27.23 -11.59 -0.64
N LEU A 8 -28.37 -10.96 -0.95
CA LEU A 8 -29.53 -11.65 -1.51
C LEU A 8 -29.24 -12.22 -2.91
N ILE A 9 -28.58 -11.43 -3.76
CA ILE A 9 -28.17 -11.87 -5.09
C ILE A 9 -27.23 -13.06 -4.99
N LYS A 10 -26.23 -13.00 -4.10
CA LYS A 10 -25.30 -14.11 -3.85
C LYS A 10 -26.03 -15.41 -3.53
N HIS A 11 -26.90 -15.40 -2.51
CA HIS A 11 -27.68 -16.58 -2.13
C HIS A 11 -28.54 -17.08 -3.29
N ALA A 12 -29.07 -16.20 -4.14
CA ALA A 12 -29.85 -16.60 -5.31
C ALA A 12 -29.00 -17.33 -6.37
N PHE A 13 -27.74 -16.92 -6.57
CA PHE A 13 -26.79 -17.64 -7.43
C PHE A 13 -26.49 -19.04 -6.87
N PHE A 14 -26.13 -19.15 -5.59
CA PHE A 14 -25.78 -20.43 -4.97
C PHE A 14 -26.97 -21.38 -4.78
N ASN A 15 -28.20 -20.87 -4.74
CA ASN A 15 -29.42 -21.67 -4.68
C ASN A 15 -30.07 -21.90 -6.05
N ASN A 16 -29.40 -21.55 -7.15
CA ASN A 16 -29.93 -21.68 -8.52
C ASN A 16 -31.32 -21.04 -8.72
N SER A 17 -31.64 -20.00 -7.95
CA SER A 17 -32.91 -19.28 -7.98
C SER A 17 -32.76 -17.86 -8.54
N TYR A 18 -31.56 -17.51 -9.01
CA TYR A 18 -31.27 -16.20 -9.56
C TYR A 18 -32.17 -15.90 -10.78
N LYS A 19 -32.89 -14.79 -10.67
CA LYS A 19 -33.56 -14.14 -11.80
C LYS A 19 -32.87 -12.80 -12.03
N LYS A 20 -32.61 -12.47 -13.30
CA LYS A 20 -32.04 -11.19 -13.68
C LYS A 20 -32.91 -10.06 -13.13
N GLN A 21 -32.39 -9.31 -12.17
CA GLN A 21 -33.04 -8.11 -11.64
C GLN A 21 -32.44 -6.87 -12.31
N GLU A 22 -33.29 -5.90 -12.65
CA GLU A 22 -32.84 -4.56 -12.99
C GLU A 22 -32.40 -3.87 -11.71
N PHE A 23 -31.15 -3.41 -11.68
CA PHE A 23 -30.55 -2.82 -10.48
C PHE A 23 -30.27 -1.35 -10.73
N SER A 24 -30.75 -0.48 -9.84
CA SER A 24 -30.48 0.96 -9.91
C SER A 24 -29.38 1.36 -8.95
N PHE A 25 -28.34 2.05 -9.43
CA PHE A 25 -27.27 2.58 -8.57
C PHE A 25 -27.74 3.75 -7.67
N LYS A 26 -28.97 4.22 -7.84
CA LYS A 26 -29.58 5.24 -6.97
C LYS A 26 -30.19 4.66 -5.70
N GLU A 27 -30.53 3.38 -5.66
CA GLU A 27 -31.20 2.75 -4.51
C GLU A 27 -30.36 2.85 -3.24
N ASP A 28 -30.98 3.22 -2.11
CA ASP A 28 -30.33 3.40 -0.80
C ASP A 28 -29.54 2.18 -0.31
N GLU A 29 -29.92 1.01 -0.77
CA GLU A 29 -29.28 -0.25 -0.43
C GLU A 29 -28.00 -0.53 -1.24
N PHE A 30 -27.74 0.23 -2.32
CA PHE A 30 -26.53 0.09 -3.13
C PHE A 30 -25.30 0.73 -2.47
N ASN A 31 -24.25 -0.07 -2.30
CA ASN A 31 -22.95 0.37 -1.83
C ASN A 31 -21.83 -0.16 -2.75
N LEU A 32 -21.14 0.76 -3.45
CA LEU A 32 -20.04 0.42 -4.35
C LEU A 32 -18.87 -0.26 -3.63
N GLU A 33 -18.53 0.20 -2.42
CA GLU A 33 -17.39 -0.34 -1.70
C GLU A 33 -17.65 -1.79 -1.26
N GLN A 34 -18.89 -2.07 -0.87
CA GLN A 34 -19.34 -3.43 -0.59
C GLN A 34 -19.26 -4.33 -1.85
N LEU A 35 -19.67 -3.82 -3.01
CA LEU A 35 -19.56 -4.54 -4.29
C LEU A 35 -18.11 -4.82 -4.66
N ARG A 36 -17.23 -3.82 -4.56
CA ARG A 36 -15.80 -3.95 -4.84
C ARG A 36 -15.14 -4.96 -3.91
N LYS A 37 -15.47 -4.92 -2.62
CA LYS A 37 -14.98 -5.89 -1.63
C LYS A 37 -15.47 -7.29 -1.96
N GLU A 38 -16.74 -7.51 -2.26
CA GLU A 38 -17.23 -8.85 -2.60
C GLU A 38 -16.57 -9.40 -3.86
N PHE A 39 -16.45 -8.58 -4.91
CA PHE A 39 -15.72 -8.94 -6.13
C PHE A 39 -14.27 -9.34 -5.82
N PHE A 40 -13.54 -8.53 -5.04
CA PHE A 40 -12.15 -8.81 -4.70
C PHE A 40 -12.01 -10.10 -3.88
N LEU A 41 -12.84 -10.29 -2.86
CA LEU A 41 -12.79 -11.49 -2.01
C LEU A 41 -13.08 -12.75 -2.82
N LEU A 42 -14.13 -12.72 -3.65
CA LEU A 42 -14.51 -13.85 -4.49
C LEU A 42 -13.44 -14.13 -5.57
N GLN A 43 -12.87 -13.08 -6.17
CA GLN A 43 -11.77 -13.20 -7.13
C GLN A 43 -10.59 -13.99 -6.53
N GLN A 44 -10.17 -13.67 -5.30
CA GLN A 44 -9.08 -14.39 -4.65
C GLN A 44 -9.39 -15.87 -4.43
N VAL A 45 -10.61 -16.17 -3.98
CA VAL A 45 -11.06 -17.57 -3.77
C VAL A 45 -11.11 -18.33 -5.10
N VAL A 46 -11.69 -17.74 -6.16
CA VAL A 46 -11.77 -18.39 -7.48
C VAL A 46 -10.38 -18.62 -8.07
N LEU A 47 -9.48 -17.64 -8.03
CA LEU A 47 -8.12 -17.79 -8.54
C LEU A 47 -7.28 -18.80 -7.74
N SER A 48 -7.61 -19.02 -6.46
CA SER A 48 -6.97 -20.02 -5.60
C SER A 48 -7.52 -21.44 -5.78
N ASN A 49 -8.52 -21.64 -6.64
CA ASN A 49 -9.17 -22.95 -6.80
C ASN A 49 -9.22 -23.40 -8.26
N LYS A 50 -8.32 -22.88 -9.11
CA LYS A 50 -8.31 -23.06 -10.57
C LYS A 50 -8.46 -24.51 -11.06
N SER A 51 -7.94 -25.48 -10.31
CA SER A 51 -8.02 -26.90 -10.64
C SER A 51 -9.41 -27.53 -10.40
N PHE A 52 -10.27 -26.88 -9.61
CA PHE A 52 -11.57 -27.40 -9.16
C PHE A 52 -12.78 -26.80 -9.89
N TRP A 53 -12.63 -25.70 -10.62
CA TRP A 53 -13.75 -25.05 -11.31
C TRP A 53 -13.97 -25.65 -12.69
N PHE A 54 -15.04 -26.45 -12.86
CA PHE A 54 -15.60 -26.76 -14.17
C PHE A 54 -16.50 -25.61 -14.65
N LYS A 55 -16.80 -25.60 -15.96
CA LYS A 55 -17.46 -24.53 -16.73
C LYS A 55 -18.82 -24.06 -16.17
N ASP A 56 -19.44 -24.84 -15.29
CA ASP A 56 -20.78 -24.62 -14.74
C ASP A 56 -20.80 -24.34 -13.23
N ASN A 57 -19.75 -23.71 -12.67
CA ASN A 57 -19.73 -23.41 -11.24
C ASN A 57 -20.38 -22.06 -10.89
N GLU A 58 -21.30 -22.08 -9.93
CA GLU A 58 -22.06 -20.94 -9.43
C GLU A 58 -21.18 -19.78 -8.95
N ALA A 59 -20.01 -20.05 -8.36
CA ALA A 59 -19.11 -18.99 -7.89
C ALA A 59 -18.39 -18.27 -9.05
N VAL A 60 -18.10 -18.97 -10.16
CA VAL A 60 -17.53 -18.36 -11.36
C VAL A 60 -18.58 -17.50 -12.06
N PHE A 61 -19.82 -17.99 -12.18
CA PHE A 61 -20.93 -17.18 -12.72
C PHE A 61 -21.21 -15.96 -11.87
N TYR A 62 -21.20 -16.09 -10.55
CA TYR A 62 -21.37 -14.96 -9.65
C TYR A 62 -20.21 -13.95 -9.77
N LEU A 63 -18.96 -14.41 -9.91
CA LEU A 63 -17.81 -13.53 -10.15
C LEU A 63 -17.92 -12.75 -11.47
N ILE A 64 -18.35 -13.41 -12.55
CA ILE A 64 -18.62 -12.76 -13.84
C ILE A 64 -19.73 -11.71 -13.68
N TYR A 65 -20.82 -12.06 -12.98
CA TYR A 65 -21.90 -11.14 -12.68
C TYR A 65 -21.41 -9.89 -11.93
N LEU A 66 -20.62 -10.06 -10.86
CA LEU A 66 -20.03 -8.95 -10.11
C LEU A 66 -19.11 -8.09 -10.98
N CYS A 67 -18.31 -8.72 -11.85
CA CYS A 67 -17.45 -8.03 -12.80
C CYS A 67 -18.26 -7.18 -13.79
N ASP A 68 -19.32 -7.74 -14.36
CA ASP A 68 -20.21 -7.06 -15.29
C ASP A 68 -20.95 -5.91 -14.63
N PHE A 69 -21.38 -6.11 -13.39
CA PHE A 69 -22.04 -5.08 -12.60
C PHE A 69 -21.11 -3.92 -12.24
N LEU A 70 -19.84 -4.20 -11.91
CA LEU A 70 -18.80 -3.17 -11.76
C LEU A 70 -18.48 -2.47 -13.10
N ILE A 71 -18.45 -3.19 -14.21
CA ILE A 71 -18.26 -2.61 -15.55
C ILE A 71 -19.39 -1.63 -15.86
N LEU A 72 -20.65 -2.00 -15.61
CA LEU A 72 -21.82 -1.13 -15.79
C LEU A 72 -21.70 0.12 -14.92
N TYR A 73 -21.36 -0.04 -13.64
CA TYR A 73 -21.15 1.10 -12.75
C TYR A 73 -20.06 2.04 -13.26
N TYR A 74 -18.88 1.52 -13.62
CA TYR A 74 -17.76 2.34 -14.10
C TYR A 74 -17.93 2.86 -15.53
N GLN A 75 -18.85 2.31 -16.32
CA GLN A 75 -19.31 2.94 -17.56
C GLN A 75 -20.10 4.21 -17.26
N SER A 76 -20.95 4.18 -16.23
CA SER A 76 -21.72 5.35 -15.76
C SER A 76 -20.85 6.36 -15.00
N ASP A 77 -19.88 5.90 -14.19
CA ASP A 77 -19.00 6.71 -13.33
C ASP A 77 -17.66 7.12 -14.01
N TYR A 78 -17.39 6.61 -15.21
CA TYR A 78 -16.29 6.98 -16.12
C TYR A 78 -14.86 6.97 -15.53
N VAL A 79 -14.53 5.97 -14.71
CA VAL A 79 -13.13 5.67 -14.35
C VAL A 79 -12.52 4.77 -15.42
N ASN A 80 -12.13 5.34 -16.57
CA ASN A 80 -11.70 4.59 -17.76
C ASN A 80 -10.56 3.59 -17.49
N SER A 81 -9.64 3.91 -16.56
CA SER A 81 -8.57 2.98 -16.17
C SER A 81 -9.06 1.74 -15.42
N GLU A 82 -10.02 1.90 -14.50
CA GLU A 82 -10.61 0.78 -13.76
C GLU A 82 -11.54 -0.03 -14.68
N LEU A 83 -12.28 0.66 -15.56
CA LEU A 83 -13.09 0.02 -16.59
C LEU A 83 -12.27 -0.87 -17.52
N GLN A 84 -11.10 -0.41 -17.98
CA GLN A 84 -10.22 -1.22 -18.83
C GLN A 84 -9.67 -2.44 -18.10
N LYS A 85 -9.26 -2.29 -16.83
CA LYS A 85 -8.82 -3.43 -16.00
C LYS A 85 -9.92 -4.47 -15.83
N LEU A 86 -11.15 -4.04 -15.53
CA LEU A 86 -12.29 -4.94 -15.37
C LEU A 86 -12.65 -5.64 -16.69
N LYS A 87 -12.65 -4.91 -17.82
CA LYS A 87 -12.86 -5.52 -19.16
C LYS A 87 -11.77 -6.52 -19.51
N GLN A 88 -10.51 -6.25 -19.17
CA GLN A 88 -9.42 -7.19 -19.37
C GLN A 88 -9.59 -8.42 -18.48
N PHE A 89 -9.88 -8.23 -17.20
CA PHE A 89 -10.12 -9.33 -16.26
C PHE A 89 -11.30 -10.21 -16.67
N ARG A 90 -12.40 -9.60 -17.17
CA ARG A 90 -13.53 -10.34 -17.75
C ARG A 90 -13.08 -11.24 -18.90
N LYS A 91 -12.31 -10.72 -19.84
CA LYS A 91 -11.75 -11.51 -20.96
C LYS A 91 -10.83 -12.62 -20.46
N GLU A 92 -10.01 -12.34 -19.45
CA GLU A 92 -9.14 -13.35 -18.83
C GLU A 92 -9.99 -14.49 -18.24
N ILE A 93 -11.00 -14.19 -17.42
CA ILE A 93 -11.93 -15.21 -16.89
C ILE A 93 -12.60 -15.99 -18.03
N GLU A 94 -13.19 -15.31 -19.00
CA GLU A 94 -13.87 -15.96 -20.13
C GLU A 94 -12.92 -16.90 -20.88
N THR A 95 -11.69 -16.47 -21.14
CA THR A 95 -10.67 -17.30 -21.81
C THR A 95 -10.25 -18.48 -20.93
N PHE A 96 -10.04 -18.24 -19.62
CA PHE A 96 -9.61 -19.27 -18.67
C PHE A 96 -10.64 -20.39 -18.47
N PHE A 97 -11.94 -20.09 -18.59
CA PHE A 97 -13.01 -21.06 -18.35
C PHE A 97 -13.72 -21.53 -19.63
N HIS A 98 -13.43 -20.95 -20.81
CA HIS A 98 -13.94 -21.43 -22.10
C HIS A 98 -12.97 -22.30 -22.93
N GLU A 99 -11.64 -22.23 -22.72
CA GLU A 99 -10.67 -23.01 -23.52
C GLU A 99 -10.11 -24.23 -22.78
N ASP A 100 -10.21 -25.41 -23.43
CA ASP A 100 -9.43 -26.59 -23.12
C ASP A 100 -7.93 -26.25 -23.08
N ARG A 101 -7.22 -26.83 -22.10
CA ARG A 101 -5.79 -26.63 -21.82
C ARG A 101 -4.91 -26.48 -23.07
N VAL A 102 -4.57 -25.25 -23.46
CA VAL A 102 -3.50 -24.99 -24.44
C VAL A 102 -2.29 -24.32 -23.77
N LYS A 103 -1.13 -24.90 -24.11
CA LYS A 103 0.21 -24.72 -23.56
C LYS A 103 0.63 -23.25 -23.35
N LYS A 104 1.10 -22.95 -22.14
CA LYS A 104 1.87 -21.72 -21.85
C LYS A 104 3.13 -21.69 -22.71
N GLN A 105 3.18 -20.73 -23.64
CA GLN A 105 4.37 -20.47 -24.44
C GLN A 105 5.42 -19.73 -23.60
N LYS A 106 6.61 -20.32 -23.47
CA LYS A 106 7.77 -19.68 -22.85
C LYS A 106 8.27 -18.56 -23.76
N VAL A 107 8.06 -17.32 -23.35
CA VAL A 107 8.71 -16.15 -23.96
C VAL A 107 10.15 -16.08 -23.45
N ILE A 108 11.11 -16.36 -24.34
CA ILE A 108 12.54 -16.10 -24.11
C ILE A 108 12.85 -14.72 -24.68
N HIS A 109 13.26 -13.77 -23.84
CA HIS A 109 13.84 -12.51 -24.30
C HIS A 109 15.32 -12.41 -23.91
N LYS A 110 16.14 -12.06 -24.91
CA LYS A 110 17.59 -11.89 -24.83
C LYS A 110 17.98 -10.55 -24.18
N PHE A 111 19.21 -10.56 -23.66
CA PHE A 111 19.78 -9.82 -22.53
C PHE A 111 20.17 -8.33 -22.70
N PRO A 112 20.18 -7.64 -23.86
CA PRO A 112 20.64 -6.24 -23.87
C PRO A 112 19.53 -5.16 -23.87
N ASN A 113 18.25 -5.53 -24.01
CA ASN A 113 17.16 -4.53 -24.07
C ASN A 113 16.62 -4.10 -22.71
N PHE A 114 17.03 -4.72 -21.60
CA PHE A 114 16.40 -4.53 -20.30
C PHE A 114 16.70 -3.16 -19.67
N VAL A 115 17.98 -2.77 -19.56
CA VAL A 115 18.36 -1.48 -18.94
C VAL A 115 17.91 -0.29 -19.79
N LEU A 116 18.02 -0.42 -21.12
CA LEU A 116 17.55 0.59 -22.08
C LEU A 116 16.02 0.66 -22.13
N ASN A 117 15.29 -0.46 -22.04
CA ASN A 117 13.83 -0.44 -21.96
C ASN A 117 13.35 0.03 -20.59
N GLU A 118 13.97 -0.31 -19.47
CA GLU A 118 13.51 0.14 -18.15
C GLU A 118 13.77 1.65 -17.94
N LEU A 119 14.90 2.17 -18.46
CA LEU A 119 15.15 3.61 -18.55
C LEU A 119 14.22 4.30 -19.55
N ARG A 120 13.97 3.71 -20.73
CA ARG A 120 13.03 4.23 -21.73
C ARG A 120 11.57 4.16 -21.27
N ILE A 121 11.18 3.12 -20.56
CA ILE A 121 9.87 2.94 -19.93
C ILE A 121 9.74 3.94 -18.78
N ASN A 122 10.77 4.16 -17.96
CA ASN A 122 10.74 5.24 -16.96
C ASN A 122 10.65 6.63 -17.61
N PHE A 123 11.32 6.87 -18.74
CA PHE A 123 11.23 8.14 -19.48
C PHE A 123 9.87 8.31 -20.20
N GLN A 124 9.34 7.26 -20.82
CA GLN A 124 8.02 7.25 -21.46
C GLN A 124 6.90 7.29 -20.42
N ASN A 125 7.09 6.68 -19.25
CA ASN A 125 6.22 6.83 -18.08
C ASN A 125 6.32 8.25 -17.53
N SER A 126 7.50 8.89 -17.51
CA SER A 126 7.63 10.30 -17.14
C SER A 126 6.82 11.23 -18.05
N LEU A 127 6.68 10.89 -19.34
CA LEU A 127 5.77 11.58 -20.26
C LEU A 127 4.30 11.13 -20.10
N SER A 128 4.05 9.91 -19.62
CA SER A 128 2.69 9.42 -19.31
C SER A 128 2.11 10.05 -18.06
N ILE A 129 2.93 10.62 -17.15
CA ILE A 129 2.48 11.34 -15.95
C ILE A 129 1.44 12.43 -16.29
N PHE A 130 1.54 13.06 -17.47
CA PHE A 130 0.59 14.06 -17.96
C PHE A 130 -0.67 13.48 -18.62
N ARG A 131 -0.78 12.15 -18.80
CA ARG A 131 -1.94 11.49 -19.43
C ARG A 131 -3.11 11.29 -18.46
N SER A 132 -2.86 11.22 -17.15
CA SER A 132 -3.95 11.10 -16.17
C SER A 132 -3.67 11.86 -14.88
N ILE A 133 -4.72 12.51 -14.34
CA ILE A 133 -4.66 13.21 -13.04
C ILE A 133 -4.24 12.24 -11.92
N SER A 134 -4.59 10.96 -12.03
CA SER A 134 -4.20 9.93 -11.04
C SER A 134 -2.70 9.65 -11.04
N GLU A 135 -2.08 9.53 -12.22
CA GLU A 135 -0.62 9.36 -12.36
C GLU A 135 0.14 10.60 -11.89
N LEU A 136 -0.33 11.79 -12.27
CA LEU A 136 0.23 13.06 -11.78
C LEU A 136 0.17 13.14 -10.26
N ARG A 137 -0.97 12.83 -9.66
CA ARG A 137 -1.13 12.78 -8.19
C ARG A 137 -0.16 11.80 -7.55
N LYS A 138 0.05 10.63 -8.15
CA LYS A 138 1.01 9.64 -7.66
C LYS A 138 2.44 10.19 -7.70
N CYS A 139 2.84 10.79 -8.83
CA CYS A 139 4.14 11.43 -8.98
C CYS A 139 4.38 12.52 -7.92
N VAL A 140 3.40 13.39 -7.70
CA VAL A 140 3.48 14.45 -6.67
C VAL A 140 3.61 13.84 -5.27
N GLY A 141 2.89 12.76 -4.99
CA GLY A 141 3.05 11.98 -3.77
C GLY A 141 4.46 11.44 -3.60
N ASP A 142 5.01 10.79 -4.62
CA ASP A 142 6.37 10.22 -4.61
C ASP A 142 7.45 11.31 -4.46
N LEU A 143 7.28 12.45 -5.10
CA LEU A 143 8.14 13.63 -4.94
C LEU A 143 8.12 14.17 -3.51
N ASN A 144 6.93 14.27 -2.89
CA ASN A 144 6.82 14.74 -1.51
C ASN A 144 7.45 13.76 -0.51
N THR A 145 7.25 12.47 -0.75
CA THR A 145 7.89 11.38 -0.01
C THR A 145 9.41 11.47 -0.09
N ASN A 146 9.98 11.67 -1.30
CA ASN A 146 11.41 11.88 -1.51
C ASN A 146 11.92 13.16 -0.84
N ARG A 147 11.17 14.26 -0.93
CA ARG A 147 11.48 15.53 -0.25
C ARG A 147 11.52 15.35 1.27
N SER A 148 10.56 14.63 1.84
CA SER A 148 10.56 14.31 3.28
C SER A 148 11.81 13.52 3.66
N ARG A 149 12.10 12.42 2.95
CA ARG A 149 13.33 11.63 3.11
C ARG A 149 14.58 12.48 3.08
N PHE A 150 14.72 13.34 2.08
CA PHE A 150 15.85 14.23 1.97
C PHE A 150 15.92 15.23 3.14
N THR A 151 14.79 15.77 3.59
CA THR A 151 14.73 16.75 4.69
C THR A 151 15.27 16.20 6.00
N TYR A 152 14.81 15.01 6.40
CA TYR A 152 15.28 14.34 7.61
C TYR A 152 16.73 13.83 7.45
N SER A 153 17.07 13.27 6.30
CA SER A 153 18.44 12.79 6.01
C SER A 153 19.45 13.92 6.08
N ARG A 154 19.09 15.08 5.53
CA ARG A 154 19.89 16.31 5.62
C ARG A 154 20.06 16.75 7.07
N GLY A 155 18.99 16.69 7.88
CA GLY A 155 19.05 17.00 9.30
C GLY A 155 20.11 16.17 10.02
N LEU A 156 20.05 14.84 9.83
CA LEU A 156 21.05 13.91 10.39
C LEU A 156 22.46 14.17 9.82
N ALA A 157 22.57 14.39 8.51
CA ALA A 157 23.85 14.65 7.84
C ALA A 157 24.55 15.89 8.39
N LYS A 158 23.81 16.94 8.78
CA LYS A 158 24.41 18.13 9.41
C LYS A 158 25.10 17.79 10.72
N TYR A 159 24.52 16.93 11.55
CA TYR A 159 25.16 16.47 12.79
C TYR A 159 26.40 15.63 12.50
N PHE A 160 26.34 14.72 11.51
CA PHE A 160 27.52 13.97 11.07
C PHE A 160 28.63 14.88 10.54
N ILE A 161 28.32 15.87 9.72
CA ILE A 161 29.29 16.85 9.22
C ILE A 161 29.93 17.61 10.39
N THR A 162 29.11 18.08 11.34
CA THR A 162 29.59 18.84 12.51
C THR A 162 30.52 18.00 13.38
N TYR A 163 30.23 16.70 13.52
CA TYR A 163 31.08 15.75 14.23
C TYR A 163 32.39 15.49 13.46
N LEU A 164 32.30 15.21 12.16
CA LEU A 164 33.45 14.93 11.30
C LEU A 164 34.41 16.12 11.21
N GLN A 165 33.89 17.35 11.15
CA GLN A 165 34.69 18.59 11.19
C GLN A 165 35.59 18.68 12.42
N LYS A 166 35.20 18.07 13.54
CA LYS A 166 35.96 18.08 14.80
C LYS A 166 36.88 16.87 14.95
N SER A 167 36.92 15.98 13.97
CA SER A 167 37.69 14.73 14.00
C SER A 167 38.93 14.82 13.12
N SER A 168 39.93 13.96 13.38
CA SER A 168 41.14 13.83 12.56
C SER A 168 40.87 13.40 11.10
N ILE A 169 39.67 12.87 10.83
CA ILE A 169 39.22 12.50 9.48
C ILE A 169 39.08 13.76 8.59
N ALA A 170 38.76 14.92 9.17
CA ALA A 170 38.62 16.16 8.40
C ALA A 170 39.92 16.56 7.69
N GLU A 171 41.05 16.46 8.38
CA GLU A 171 42.37 16.75 7.81
C GLU A 171 42.71 15.79 6.66
N SER A 172 42.40 14.49 6.84
CA SER A 172 42.63 13.46 5.81
C SER A 172 41.80 13.74 4.55
N ILE A 173 40.53 14.13 4.70
CA ILE A 173 39.65 14.47 3.58
C ILE A 173 40.14 15.75 2.89
N GLN A 174 40.63 16.73 3.65
CA GLN A 174 41.16 17.97 3.08
C GLN A 174 42.41 17.72 2.24
N GLN A 175 43.32 16.84 2.68
CA GLN A 175 44.47 16.41 1.90
C GLN A 175 44.05 15.73 0.59
N ILE A 176 43.08 14.81 0.64
CA ILE A 176 42.54 14.14 -0.56
C ILE A 176 41.92 15.17 -1.52
N ASN A 177 41.15 16.13 -1.01
CA ASN A 177 40.55 17.18 -1.84
C ASN A 177 41.60 18.08 -2.49
N GLN A 178 42.68 18.42 -1.78
CA GLN A 178 43.81 19.17 -2.34
C GLN A 178 44.50 18.41 -3.49
N ILE A 179 44.74 17.10 -3.32
CA ILE A 179 45.36 16.25 -4.35
C ILE A 179 44.50 16.22 -5.63
N ILE A 180 43.17 16.19 -5.48
CA ILE A 180 42.22 16.08 -6.60
C ILE A 180 41.84 17.46 -7.17
N GLY A 181 42.34 18.56 -6.59
CA GLY A 181 41.96 19.93 -6.98
C GLY A 181 40.50 20.26 -6.69
N ASN A 182 39.89 19.58 -5.72
CA ASN A 182 38.50 19.76 -5.33
C ASN A 182 38.37 20.94 -4.35
N PRO A 183 37.64 22.02 -4.67
CA PRO A 183 37.51 23.18 -3.79
C PRO A 183 36.60 22.91 -2.58
N TYR A 184 35.78 21.85 -2.63
CA TYR A 184 34.76 21.61 -1.61
C TYR A 184 35.34 21.27 -0.22
N SER A 185 34.75 21.86 0.81
CA SER A 185 35.02 21.56 2.22
C SER A 185 33.72 21.29 2.99
N PHE A 186 33.85 20.67 4.18
CA PHE A 186 32.71 20.47 5.07
C PHE A 186 31.95 21.77 5.40
N ALA A 187 32.65 22.92 5.46
CA ALA A 187 32.03 24.21 5.73
C ALA A 187 31.13 24.67 4.59
N GLU A 188 31.60 24.53 3.34
CA GLU A 188 30.81 24.84 2.14
C GLU A 188 29.62 23.89 1.99
N GLY A 189 29.82 22.60 2.28
CA GLY A 189 28.75 21.62 2.33
C GLY A 189 27.68 22.01 3.36
N MET A 190 28.07 22.42 4.56
CA MET A 190 27.15 22.88 5.60
C MET A 190 26.36 24.13 5.15
N ASP A 191 27.03 25.12 4.55
CA ASP A 191 26.39 26.32 4.02
C ASP A 191 25.36 25.99 2.93
N PHE A 192 25.70 25.10 2.00
CA PHE A 192 24.76 24.60 0.98
C PHE A 192 23.52 23.95 1.61
N LEU A 193 23.70 23.06 2.59
CA LEU A 193 22.58 22.40 3.28
C LEU A 193 21.74 23.37 4.12
N ASN A 194 22.30 24.47 4.59
CA ASN A 194 21.57 25.54 5.27
C ASN A 194 20.74 26.35 4.27
N LYS A 195 21.36 26.81 3.17
CA LYS A 195 20.68 27.58 2.11
C LYS A 195 19.55 26.80 1.44
N SER A 196 19.68 25.48 1.31
CA SER A 196 18.63 24.66 0.69
C SER A 196 17.37 24.50 1.55
N SER A 197 17.45 24.76 2.86
CA SER A 197 16.36 24.48 3.81
C SER A 197 15.05 25.17 3.43
N LYS A 198 15.10 26.47 3.14
CA LYS A 198 13.91 27.25 2.80
C LYS A 198 13.26 26.75 1.51
N ARG A 199 14.06 26.53 0.45
CA ARG A 199 13.58 26.04 -0.84
C ARG A 199 12.91 24.66 -0.75
N ILE A 200 13.43 23.78 0.11
CA ILE A 200 12.85 22.45 0.34
C ILE A 200 11.51 22.57 1.07
N THR A 201 11.38 23.50 2.02
CA THR A 201 10.12 23.78 2.68
C THR A 201 9.09 24.38 1.71
N ASP A 202 9.50 25.35 0.88
CA ASP A 202 8.64 25.94 -0.16
C ASP A 202 8.15 24.88 -1.15
N LEU A 203 9.04 23.96 -1.56
CA LEU A 203 8.68 22.80 -2.38
C LEU A 203 7.68 21.89 -1.65
N GLY A 204 7.82 21.69 -0.34
CA GLY A 204 6.86 20.94 0.47
C GLY A 204 5.47 21.57 0.44
N ILE A 205 5.37 22.88 0.69
CA ILE A 205 4.12 23.64 0.62
C ILE A 205 3.47 23.45 -0.76
N ALA A 206 4.25 23.62 -1.83
CA ALA A 206 3.75 23.48 -3.20
C ALA A 206 3.25 22.05 -3.49
N LEU A 207 3.99 21.02 -3.10
CA LEU A 207 3.63 19.62 -3.34
C LEU A 207 2.37 19.20 -2.58
N PHE A 208 2.25 19.57 -1.29
CA PHE A 208 1.04 19.31 -0.50
C PHE A 208 -0.18 20.03 -1.10
N THR A 209 -0.04 21.34 -1.40
CA THR A 209 -1.12 22.13 -2.01
C THR A 209 -1.56 21.54 -3.35
N PHE A 210 -0.61 21.17 -4.20
CA PHE A 210 -0.92 20.62 -5.51
C PHE A 210 -1.58 19.24 -5.41
N ARG A 211 -1.12 18.36 -4.52
CA ARG A 211 -1.75 17.04 -4.28
C ARG A 211 -3.17 17.18 -3.73
N PHE A 212 -3.40 18.14 -2.82
CA PHE A 212 -4.73 18.49 -2.34
C PHE A 212 -5.65 18.91 -3.49
N LEU A 213 -5.20 19.86 -4.34
CA LEU A 213 -5.97 20.34 -5.48
C LEU A 213 -6.30 19.21 -6.47
N LEU A 214 -5.36 18.32 -6.76
CA LEU A 214 -5.62 17.17 -7.66
C LEU A 214 -6.69 16.23 -7.09
N ASN A 215 -6.65 15.93 -5.79
CA ASN A 215 -7.69 15.13 -5.14
C ASN A 215 -9.04 15.87 -5.14
N LEU A 216 -9.04 17.17 -4.82
CA LEU A 216 -10.25 17.99 -4.83
C LEU A 216 -10.90 18.05 -6.22
N ILE A 217 -10.10 18.27 -7.28
CA ILE A 217 -10.57 18.28 -8.66
C ILE A 217 -11.18 16.92 -9.04
N LEU A 218 -10.57 15.81 -8.63
CA LEU A 218 -11.13 14.48 -8.88
C LEU A 218 -12.48 14.28 -8.16
N THR A 219 -12.58 14.68 -6.89
CA THR A 219 -13.82 14.62 -6.11
C THR A 219 -14.92 15.46 -6.76
N ILE A 220 -14.62 16.71 -7.13
CA ILE A 220 -15.57 17.61 -7.80
C ILE A 220 -15.98 17.05 -9.16
N LYS A 221 -15.02 16.54 -9.95
CA LYS A 221 -15.29 15.94 -11.26
C LYS A 221 -16.29 14.79 -11.14
N HIS A 222 -16.04 13.83 -10.24
CA HIS A 222 -16.93 12.67 -10.06
C HIS A 222 -18.29 13.09 -9.50
N PHE A 223 -18.32 14.06 -8.56
CA PHE A 223 -19.57 14.61 -8.03
C PHE A 223 -20.43 15.28 -9.13
N ILE A 224 -19.86 16.16 -9.95
CA ILE A 224 -20.58 16.83 -11.05
C ILE A 224 -21.08 15.79 -12.06
N GLN A 225 -20.25 14.81 -12.42
CA GLN A 225 -20.66 13.74 -13.33
C GLN A 225 -21.83 12.93 -12.79
N ALA A 226 -21.80 12.58 -11.50
CA ALA A 226 -22.89 11.89 -10.84
C ALA A 226 -24.17 12.75 -10.77
N ALA A 227 -24.03 14.08 -10.61
CA ALA A 227 -25.16 15.00 -10.63
C ALA A 227 -25.78 15.18 -12.03
N MET A 228 -25.00 14.99 -13.09
CA MET A 228 -25.46 15.09 -14.48
C MET A 228 -26.09 13.80 -15.04
N ARG A 229 -25.99 12.67 -14.32
CA ARG A 229 -26.50 11.37 -14.81
C ARG A 229 -27.68 10.88 -13.99
N ASP A 230 -28.71 10.42 -14.69
CA ASP A 230 -29.91 9.87 -14.07
C ASP A 230 -29.72 8.48 -13.43
N GLU A 231 -28.57 7.85 -13.63
CA GLU A 231 -28.27 6.51 -13.13
C GLU A 231 -27.56 6.53 -11.77
N LEU A 232 -26.93 7.65 -11.38
CA LEU A 232 -26.07 7.75 -10.19
C LEU A 232 -26.66 8.70 -9.13
N SER A 233 -26.28 8.50 -7.87
CA SER A 233 -26.59 9.41 -6.77
C SER A 233 -25.38 10.26 -6.43
N ALA A 234 -25.47 11.58 -6.65
CA ALA A 234 -24.38 12.53 -6.40
C ALA A 234 -23.89 12.50 -4.95
N ASN A 235 -24.80 12.39 -3.97
CA ASN A 235 -24.45 12.31 -2.55
C ASN A 235 -23.65 11.04 -2.22
N LYS A 236 -24.00 9.90 -2.83
CA LYS A 236 -23.27 8.64 -2.63
C LYS A 236 -21.88 8.69 -3.23
N VAL A 237 -21.77 9.23 -4.45
CA VAL A 237 -20.47 9.41 -5.11
C VAL A 237 -19.58 10.37 -4.33
N LEU A 238 -20.13 11.48 -3.81
CA LEU A 238 -19.40 12.41 -2.95
C LEU A 238 -18.88 11.71 -1.69
N ARG A 239 -19.76 10.97 -0.99
CA ARG A 239 -19.36 10.20 0.19
C ARG A 239 -18.24 9.21 -0.14
N GLN A 240 -18.36 8.46 -1.23
CA GLN A 240 -17.33 7.50 -1.66
C GLN A 240 -15.99 8.17 -1.97
N GLU A 241 -15.99 9.31 -2.67
CA GLU A 241 -14.76 10.05 -2.93
C GLU A 241 -14.16 10.64 -1.65
N MET A 242 -14.98 11.07 -0.68
CA MET A 242 -14.52 11.49 0.65
C MET A 242 -13.95 10.34 1.47
N GLU A 243 -14.55 9.16 1.46
CA GLU A 243 -14.02 7.97 2.14
C GLU A 243 -12.68 7.54 1.52
N LYS A 244 -12.54 7.68 0.20
CA LYS A 244 -11.33 7.32 -0.55
C LYS A 244 -10.19 8.33 -0.42
N ARG A 245 -10.48 9.62 -0.27
CA ARG A 245 -9.48 10.70 -0.38
C ARG A 245 -9.43 11.65 0.80
N GLY A 246 -10.47 11.67 1.63
CA GLY A 246 -10.68 12.66 2.69
C GLY A 246 -9.52 12.72 3.67
N PHE A 247 -9.01 11.57 4.14
CA PHE A 247 -7.85 11.52 5.04
C PHE A 247 -6.59 12.10 4.40
N VAL A 248 -6.29 11.74 3.15
CA VAL A 248 -5.12 12.29 2.43
C VAL A 248 -5.29 13.78 2.16
N MET A 249 -6.48 14.24 1.79
CA MET A 249 -6.78 15.65 1.59
C MET A 249 -6.65 16.45 2.89
N ALA A 250 -7.13 15.92 4.01
CA ALA A 250 -6.99 16.56 5.32
C ALA A 250 -5.51 16.68 5.72
N SER A 251 -4.72 15.60 5.54
CA SER A 251 -3.27 15.62 5.76
C SER A 251 -2.59 16.67 4.87
N ASP A 252 -2.88 16.69 3.57
CA ASP A 252 -2.28 17.63 2.62
C ASP A 252 -2.60 19.10 2.97
N LEU A 253 -3.87 19.39 3.28
CA LEU A 253 -4.32 20.72 3.63
C LEU A 253 -3.66 21.24 4.90
N VAL A 254 -3.61 20.40 5.94
CA VAL A 254 -2.98 20.76 7.21
C VAL A 254 -1.48 20.97 7.02
N TRP A 255 -0.77 20.03 6.40
CA TRP A 255 0.67 20.18 6.19
C TRP A 255 1.04 21.38 5.32
N ALA A 256 0.26 21.68 4.27
CA ALA A 256 0.44 22.89 3.46
C ALA A 256 0.25 24.16 4.28
N THR A 257 -0.86 24.25 5.02
CA THR A 257 -1.23 25.44 5.81
C THR A 257 -0.20 25.71 6.89
N VAL A 258 0.18 24.69 7.64
CA VAL A 258 1.11 24.81 8.77
C VAL A 258 2.49 25.20 8.31
N SER A 259 2.96 24.57 7.24
CA SER A 259 4.25 24.91 6.64
C SER A 259 4.26 26.35 6.14
N LEU A 260 3.17 26.81 5.52
CA LEU A 260 3.00 28.18 5.06
C LEU A 260 3.04 29.19 6.22
N LEU A 261 2.23 28.95 7.27
CA LEU A 261 2.14 29.82 8.44
C LEU A 261 3.45 29.88 9.22
N THR A 262 4.14 28.75 9.39
CA THR A 262 5.40 28.69 10.15
C THR A 262 6.59 29.23 9.37
N THR A 263 6.64 29.03 8.05
CA THR A 263 7.75 29.50 7.20
C THR A 263 7.66 30.99 6.89
N TYR A 264 6.45 31.50 6.67
CA TYR A 264 6.18 32.91 6.38
C TYR A 264 5.54 33.61 7.59
N ASN A 265 5.95 33.25 8.80
CA ASN A 265 5.39 33.76 10.06
C ASN A 265 5.34 35.30 10.14
N GLN A 266 6.36 35.99 9.64
CA GLN A 266 6.41 37.46 9.60
C GLN A 266 5.31 38.05 8.73
N PHE A 267 4.98 37.42 7.60
CA PHE A 267 3.90 37.84 6.72
C PHE A 267 2.53 37.66 7.37
N PHE A 268 2.34 36.57 8.14
CA PHE A 268 1.10 36.29 8.85
C PHE A 268 1.06 36.88 10.28
N HIS A 269 2.05 37.68 10.68
CA HIS A 269 2.19 38.24 12.02
C HIS A 269 2.13 37.20 13.16
N ILE A 270 2.64 35.98 12.91
CA ILE A 270 2.74 34.91 13.90
C ILE A 270 4.04 35.08 14.69
N ALA A 271 3.91 35.15 16.01
CA ALA A 271 5.06 35.26 16.91
C ALA A 271 6.01 34.06 16.75
N GLN A 272 7.33 34.33 16.73
CA GLN A 272 8.36 33.30 16.57
C GLN A 272 8.25 32.18 17.62
N ALA A 273 7.86 32.54 18.85
CA ALA A 273 7.68 31.59 19.96
C ALA A 273 6.56 30.57 19.72
N LEU A 274 5.62 30.84 18.81
CA LEU A 274 4.49 29.95 18.50
C LEU A 274 4.83 28.91 17.42
N ILE A 275 5.94 29.06 16.68
CA ILE A 275 6.27 28.14 15.57
C ILE A 275 6.45 26.72 16.07
N SER A 276 7.32 26.49 17.06
CA SER A 276 7.59 25.14 17.54
C SER A 276 6.35 24.48 18.17
N PRO A 277 5.58 25.15 19.06
CA PRO A 277 4.29 24.63 19.52
C PRO A 277 3.33 24.27 18.39
N MET A 278 3.19 25.12 17.37
CA MET A 278 2.36 24.81 16.19
C MET A 278 2.82 23.51 15.55
N VAL A 279 4.09 23.40 15.17
CA VAL A 279 4.64 22.18 14.52
C VAL A 279 4.40 20.94 15.39
N ALA A 280 4.60 21.02 16.71
CA ALA A 280 4.34 19.91 17.63
C ALA A 280 2.85 19.49 17.63
N THR A 281 1.93 20.44 17.71
CA THR A 281 0.48 20.17 17.64
C THR A 281 0.11 19.45 16.34
N PHE A 282 0.71 19.83 15.21
CA PHE A 282 0.40 19.20 13.93
C PHE A 282 1.03 17.82 13.75
N LEU A 283 2.18 17.56 14.36
CA LEU A 283 2.74 16.21 14.43
C LEU A 283 1.83 15.26 15.24
N ILE A 284 1.20 15.76 16.31
CA ILE A 284 0.19 15.01 17.06
C ILE A 284 -1.06 14.79 16.20
N PHE A 285 -1.53 15.82 15.49
CA PHE A 285 -2.63 15.70 14.55
C PHE A 285 -2.39 14.62 13.49
N ASP A 286 -1.18 14.53 12.93
CA ASP A 286 -0.81 13.51 11.93
C ASP A 286 -1.01 12.09 12.46
N SER A 287 -0.55 11.82 13.70
CA SER A 287 -0.76 10.55 14.40
C SER A 287 -2.25 10.26 14.66
N LEU A 288 -3.01 11.27 15.10
CA LEU A 288 -4.44 11.15 15.34
C LEU A 288 -5.25 10.93 14.05
N LEU A 289 -4.83 11.53 12.94
CA LEU A 289 -5.47 11.36 11.64
C LEU A 289 -5.29 9.92 11.12
N LEU A 290 -4.10 9.35 11.30
CA LEU A 290 -3.84 7.93 11.01
C LEU A 290 -4.68 7.00 11.89
N LEU A 291 -4.82 7.32 13.17
CA LEU A 291 -5.68 6.56 14.09
C LEU A 291 -7.15 6.65 13.68
N ALA A 292 -7.62 7.85 13.31
CA ALA A 292 -8.98 8.04 12.82
C ALA A 292 -9.24 7.25 11.53
N GLN A 293 -8.27 7.22 10.61
CA GLN A 293 -8.35 6.41 9.40
C GLN A 293 -8.40 4.91 9.73
N TRP A 294 -7.58 4.45 10.67
CA TRP A 294 -7.60 3.05 11.13
C TRP A 294 -8.96 2.68 11.73
N ILE A 295 -9.54 3.51 12.61
CA ILE A 295 -10.88 3.28 13.20
C ILE A 295 -11.94 3.21 12.10
N PHE A 296 -11.86 4.12 11.12
CA PHE A 296 -12.79 4.13 9.99
C PHE A 296 -12.70 2.83 9.17
N GLU A 297 -11.49 2.40 8.80
CA GLU A 297 -11.29 1.14 8.07
C GLU A 297 -11.65 -0.10 8.92
N ALA A 298 -11.43 -0.05 10.24
CA ALA A 298 -11.81 -1.12 11.18
C ALA A 298 -13.32 -1.31 11.24
N ASN A 299 -14.08 -0.20 11.28
CA ASN A 299 -15.54 -0.26 11.23
C ASN A 299 -16.02 -0.89 9.93
N GLN A 300 -15.45 -0.50 8.78
CA GLN A 300 -15.80 -1.12 7.50
C GLN A 300 -15.44 -2.61 7.44
N HIS A 301 -14.32 -3.03 8.04
CA HIS A 301 -13.95 -4.43 8.15
C HIS A 301 -14.97 -5.20 9.00
N ASN A 302 -15.31 -4.68 10.17
CA ASN A 302 -16.27 -5.31 11.09
C ASN A 302 -17.66 -5.43 10.48
N GLU A 303 -18.16 -4.39 9.80
CA GLU A 303 -19.42 -4.42 9.07
C GLU A 303 -19.41 -5.55 8.02
N ARG A 304 -18.32 -5.68 7.26
CA ARG A 304 -18.21 -6.73 6.25
C ARG A 304 -18.10 -8.12 6.85
N LEU A 305 -17.36 -8.28 7.94
CA LEU A 305 -17.23 -9.54 8.65
C LEU A 305 -18.59 -10.01 9.20
N GLN A 306 -19.34 -9.11 9.84
CA GLN A 306 -20.69 -9.38 10.33
C GLN A 306 -21.64 -9.78 9.21
N GLU A 307 -21.54 -9.13 8.04
CA GLU A 307 -22.35 -9.47 6.88
C GLU A 307 -22.03 -10.86 6.34
N LEU A 308 -20.75 -11.22 6.18
CA LEU A 308 -20.34 -12.55 5.74
C LEU A 308 -20.76 -13.63 6.76
N GLN A 309 -20.59 -13.38 8.06
CA GLN A 309 -21.05 -14.28 9.12
C GLN A 309 -22.58 -14.45 9.12
N ALA A 310 -23.33 -13.40 8.80
CA ALA A 310 -24.78 -13.50 8.63
C ALA A 310 -25.15 -14.33 7.40
N GLN A 311 -24.43 -14.19 6.29
CA GLN A 311 -24.62 -15.01 5.09
C GLN A 311 -24.37 -16.50 5.37
N GLN A 312 -23.38 -16.84 6.20
CA GLN A 312 -23.09 -18.24 6.53
C GLN A 312 -24.26 -18.99 7.18
N LYS A 313 -25.16 -18.30 7.90
CA LYS A 313 -26.26 -18.94 8.63
C LYS A 313 -27.29 -19.61 7.72
N ASP A 314 -27.49 -19.05 6.53
CA ASP A 314 -28.49 -19.50 5.57
C ASP A 314 -27.85 -20.10 4.30
N ALA A 315 -26.53 -20.36 4.34
CA ALA A 315 -25.75 -20.81 3.19
C ALA A 315 -25.86 -22.32 2.96
N THR A 316 -25.83 -22.73 1.69
CA THR A 316 -25.60 -24.15 1.34
C THR A 316 -24.20 -24.59 1.77
N THR A 317 -23.93 -25.90 1.85
CA THR A 317 -22.60 -26.42 2.23
C THR A 317 -21.47 -25.86 1.36
N PHE A 318 -21.71 -25.73 0.05
CA PHE A 318 -20.75 -25.16 -0.89
C PHE A 318 -20.59 -23.65 -0.70
N GLU A 319 -21.70 -22.91 -0.60
CA GLU A 319 -21.67 -21.47 -0.35
C GLU A 319 -20.97 -21.15 0.98
N TYR A 320 -21.20 -21.95 2.02
CA TYR A 320 -20.55 -21.83 3.32
C TYR A 320 -19.04 -21.92 3.19
N ALA A 321 -18.53 -22.92 2.44
CA ALA A 321 -17.10 -23.09 2.23
C ALA A 321 -16.47 -21.91 1.47
N VAL A 322 -17.17 -21.36 0.46
CA VAL A 322 -16.75 -20.15 -0.26
C VAL A 322 -16.74 -18.94 0.68
N ILE A 323 -17.80 -18.71 1.46
CA ILE A 323 -17.88 -17.59 2.40
C ILE A 323 -16.79 -17.71 3.46
N GLN A 324 -16.52 -18.91 3.97
CA GLN A 324 -15.45 -19.12 4.94
C GLN A 324 -14.08 -18.71 4.38
N ARG A 325 -13.80 -19.02 3.10
CA ARG A 325 -12.57 -18.55 2.44
C ARG A 325 -12.56 -17.06 2.16
N GLN A 326 -13.71 -16.44 1.89
CA GLN A 326 -13.79 -14.98 1.79
C GLN A 326 -13.51 -14.29 3.14
N ILE A 327 -13.96 -14.88 4.26
CA ILE A 327 -13.64 -14.42 5.62
C ILE A 327 -12.13 -14.53 5.87
N ASP A 328 -11.51 -15.66 5.47
CA ASP A 328 -10.06 -15.83 5.59
C ASP A 328 -9.28 -14.74 4.84
N VAL A 329 -9.63 -14.48 3.57
CA VAL A 329 -9.02 -13.41 2.75
C VAL A 329 -9.23 -12.03 3.40
N LEU A 330 -10.45 -11.76 3.90
CA LEU A 330 -10.79 -10.49 4.54
C LEU A 330 -9.95 -10.25 5.80
N ASN A 331 -9.78 -11.28 6.63
CA ASN A 331 -9.01 -11.21 7.87
C ASN A 331 -7.51 -11.04 7.59
N ASP A 332 -6.96 -11.79 6.64
CA ASP A 332 -5.54 -11.70 6.28
C ASP A 332 -5.20 -10.31 5.71
N GLU A 333 -6.07 -9.75 4.85
CA GLU A 333 -5.86 -8.39 4.32
C GLU A 333 -5.98 -7.34 5.45
N TRP A 334 -6.96 -7.49 6.35
CA TRP A 334 -7.14 -6.57 7.48
C TRP A 334 -5.96 -6.62 8.46
N GLU A 335 -5.40 -7.79 8.76
CA GLU A 335 -4.24 -7.90 9.65
C GLU A 335 -2.98 -7.28 9.02
N SER A 336 -2.80 -7.45 7.70
CA SER A 336 -1.74 -6.75 6.97
C SER A 336 -1.92 -5.22 7.00
N GLN A 337 -3.17 -4.75 6.93
CA GLN A 337 -3.50 -3.33 6.97
C GLN A 337 -3.35 -2.74 8.38
N CYS A 338 -3.71 -3.49 9.43
CA CYS A 338 -3.40 -3.14 10.81
C CYS A 338 -1.89 -2.95 11.00
N SER A 339 -1.08 -3.84 10.43
CA SER A 339 0.38 -3.72 10.48
C SER A 339 0.90 -2.46 9.78
N TYR A 340 0.29 -2.07 8.65
CA TYR A 340 0.58 -0.80 7.96
C TYR A 340 0.24 0.42 8.83
N PHE A 341 -0.92 0.44 9.50
CA PHE A 341 -1.25 1.54 10.41
C PHE A 341 -0.36 1.56 11.65
N ALA A 342 -0.08 0.41 12.24
CA ALA A 342 0.77 0.31 13.43
C ALA A 342 2.17 0.90 13.18
N ILE A 343 2.83 0.55 12.07
CA ILE A 343 4.15 1.09 11.74
C ILE A 343 4.11 2.60 11.43
N ASN A 344 3.08 3.09 10.75
CA ASN A 344 2.93 4.52 10.44
C ASN A 344 2.61 5.35 11.70
N ILE A 345 1.71 4.88 12.57
CA ILE A 345 1.39 5.54 13.85
C ILE A 345 2.62 5.54 14.76
N PHE A 346 3.36 4.43 14.84
CA PHE A 346 4.62 4.36 15.59
C PHE A 346 5.66 5.35 15.04
N ALA A 347 5.80 5.42 13.72
CA ALA A 347 6.65 6.40 13.04
C ALA A 347 6.28 7.85 13.37
N ALA A 348 4.97 8.18 13.29
CA ALA A 348 4.42 9.49 13.63
C ALA A 348 4.82 9.91 15.04
N ASN A 349 4.61 9.01 16.00
CA ASN A 349 4.88 9.26 17.40
C ASN A 349 6.36 9.39 17.70
N ILE A 350 7.24 8.63 17.04
CA ILE A 350 8.69 8.83 17.14
C ILE A 350 9.08 10.24 16.69
N ILE A 351 8.55 10.71 15.56
CA ILE A 351 8.86 12.06 15.06
C ILE A 351 8.31 13.12 16.02
N ALA A 352 7.06 13.00 16.45
CA ALA A 352 6.41 13.93 17.35
C ALA A 352 7.16 14.03 18.70
N ALA A 353 7.49 12.90 19.31
CA ALA A 353 8.23 12.84 20.56
C ALA A 353 9.66 13.40 20.39
N SER A 354 10.34 13.04 19.30
CA SER A 354 11.70 13.54 19.04
C SER A 354 11.70 15.06 18.89
N PHE A 355 10.71 15.61 18.18
CA PHE A 355 10.53 17.04 18.03
C PHE A 355 10.22 17.72 19.38
N ALA A 356 9.26 17.20 20.15
CA ALA A 356 8.89 17.77 21.44
C ALA A 356 10.05 17.76 22.45
N ILE A 357 10.80 16.66 22.54
CA ILE A 357 11.98 16.55 23.41
C ILE A 357 13.08 17.52 22.94
N SER A 358 13.24 17.74 21.63
CA SER A 358 14.22 18.70 21.11
C SER A 358 13.96 20.15 21.52
N MET A 359 12.72 20.47 21.91
CA MET A 359 12.39 21.79 22.47
C MET A 359 12.89 21.97 23.91
N LEU A 360 13.12 20.86 24.64
CA LEU A 360 13.58 20.86 26.03
C LEU A 360 15.07 20.55 26.16
N CYS A 361 15.66 19.84 25.20
CA CYS A 361 17.06 19.44 25.21
C CYS A 361 17.93 20.33 24.33
N THR A 362 19.03 20.88 24.88
CA THR A 362 19.98 21.74 24.15
C THR A 362 21.35 21.09 23.89
N GLY A 363 21.61 19.91 24.47
CA GLY A 363 22.89 19.21 24.34
C GLY A 363 23.15 18.71 22.90
N PRO A 364 24.34 18.95 22.31
CA PRO A 364 24.63 18.54 20.93
C PRO A 364 24.45 17.04 20.65
N LEU A 365 24.86 16.18 21.60
CA LEU A 365 24.70 14.72 21.48
C LEU A 365 23.22 14.31 21.58
N ALA A 366 22.46 14.95 22.47
CA ALA A 366 21.03 14.72 22.60
C ALA A 366 20.30 15.12 21.31
N LEU A 367 20.63 16.28 20.73
CA LEU A 367 20.07 16.74 19.45
C LEU A 367 20.41 15.81 18.27
N ALA A 368 21.64 15.28 18.22
CA ALA A 368 22.03 14.28 17.23
C ALA A 368 21.24 12.97 17.37
N GLY A 369 21.04 12.50 18.62
CA GLY A 369 20.20 11.35 18.91
C GLY A 369 18.74 11.56 18.50
N LEU A 370 18.16 12.72 18.81
CA LEU A 370 16.79 13.08 18.42
C LEU A 370 16.65 13.22 16.90
N ALA A 371 17.66 13.73 16.21
CA ALA A 371 17.69 13.78 14.75
C ALA A 371 17.73 12.37 14.14
N PHE A 372 18.49 11.45 14.74
CA PHE A 372 18.50 10.04 14.34
C PHE A 372 17.13 9.38 14.56
N PHE A 373 16.48 9.57 15.72
CA PHE A 373 15.14 9.03 15.96
C PHE A 373 14.09 9.63 15.00
N SER A 374 14.14 10.94 14.77
CA SER A 374 13.28 11.59 13.76
C SER A 374 13.49 10.98 12.36
N MET A 375 14.75 10.69 12.00
CA MET A 375 15.09 10.04 10.75
C MET A 375 14.58 8.60 10.69
N LEU A 376 14.68 7.85 11.79
CA LEU A 376 14.11 6.51 11.93
C LEU A 376 12.60 6.52 11.75
N GLY A 377 11.89 7.44 12.40
CA GLY A 377 10.45 7.61 12.21
C GLY A 377 10.11 7.90 10.74
N ASN A 378 10.81 8.84 10.10
CA ASN A 378 10.60 9.10 8.68
C ASN A 378 10.94 7.87 7.81
N ALA A 379 12.00 7.12 8.11
CA ALA A 379 12.34 5.91 7.37
C ALA A 379 11.27 4.80 7.51
N LEU A 380 10.67 4.65 8.69
CA LEU A 380 9.54 3.75 8.93
C LEU A 380 8.32 4.16 8.09
N TYR A 381 7.97 5.44 8.04
CA TYR A 381 6.91 5.96 7.15
C TYR A 381 7.14 5.56 5.69
N ASN A 382 8.39 5.73 5.21
CA ASN A 382 8.77 5.43 3.83
C ASN A 382 8.89 3.94 3.52
N THR A 383 8.86 3.07 4.52
CA THR A 383 8.99 1.61 4.38
C THR A 383 7.76 0.85 4.86
N SER A 384 6.69 1.56 5.23
CA SER A 384 5.42 0.98 5.71
C SER A 384 4.80 0.02 4.71
N GLU A 385 4.85 0.33 3.40
CA GLU A 385 4.39 -0.58 2.34
C GLU A 385 5.25 -1.86 2.23
N ASN A 386 6.57 -1.74 2.42
CA ASN A 386 7.45 -2.91 2.43
C ASN A 386 7.16 -3.79 3.66
N TYR A 387 6.88 -3.16 4.80
CA TYR A 387 6.46 -3.86 6.01
C TYR A 387 5.10 -4.55 5.83
N LYS A 388 4.11 -3.87 5.22
CA LYS A 388 2.82 -4.46 4.87
C LYS A 388 3.00 -5.69 3.99
N LYS A 389 3.85 -5.63 2.97
CA LYS A 389 4.17 -6.77 2.09
C LYS A 389 4.79 -7.94 2.86
N TYR A 390 5.75 -7.66 3.74
CA TYR A 390 6.33 -8.69 4.62
C TYR A 390 5.25 -9.35 5.49
N GLN A 391 4.38 -8.56 6.13
CA GLN A 391 3.32 -9.10 6.97
C GLN A 391 2.32 -9.92 6.16
N LYS A 392 1.97 -9.48 4.95
CA LYS A 392 1.13 -10.26 4.04
C LYS A 392 1.76 -11.61 3.66
N ALA A 393 3.06 -11.64 3.35
CA ALA A 393 3.78 -12.88 3.06
C ALA A 393 3.81 -13.82 4.29
N LYS A 394 4.03 -13.26 5.48
CA LYS A 394 3.99 -14.01 6.75
C LYS A 394 2.60 -14.61 7.02
N LEU A 395 1.54 -13.83 6.85
CA LEU A 395 0.15 -14.30 7.02
C LEU A 395 -0.20 -15.39 6.02
N THR A 396 0.22 -15.23 4.76
CA THR A 396 0.02 -16.22 3.70
C THR A 396 0.71 -17.56 4.06
N LEU A 397 1.93 -17.52 4.59
CA LEU A 397 2.63 -18.70 5.10
C LEU A 397 1.89 -19.33 6.30
N GLN A 398 1.48 -18.53 7.28
CA GLN A 398 0.75 -19.02 8.46
C GLN A 398 -0.57 -19.68 8.05
N ARG A 399 -1.27 -19.11 7.07
CA ARG A 399 -2.49 -19.67 6.50
C ARG A 399 -2.22 -21.02 5.85
N GLU A 400 -1.15 -21.14 5.08
CA GLU A 400 -0.78 -22.40 4.47
C GLU A 400 -0.39 -23.46 5.51
N LEU A 401 0.40 -23.10 6.52
CA LEU A 401 0.71 -23.99 7.65
C LEU A 401 -0.55 -24.46 8.38
N SER A 402 -1.56 -23.59 8.50
CA SER A 402 -2.85 -23.93 9.08
C SER A 402 -3.65 -24.88 8.17
N ASN A 403 -3.64 -24.66 6.85
CA ASN A 403 -4.22 -25.59 5.87
C ASN A 403 -3.58 -26.98 5.97
N GLY A 404 -2.27 -27.06 6.26
CA GLY A 404 -1.53 -28.31 6.47
C GLY A 404 -2.04 -29.16 7.62
N THR A 405 -2.69 -28.55 8.62
CA THR A 405 -3.33 -29.31 9.72
C THR A 405 -4.57 -30.08 9.26
N ILE A 406 -5.16 -29.68 8.13
CA ILE A 406 -6.34 -30.29 7.52
C ILE A 406 -5.94 -31.21 6.38
N GLN A 407 -5.02 -30.76 5.50
CA GLN A 407 -4.54 -31.49 4.33
C GLN A 407 -3.01 -31.34 4.19
N ASN A 408 -2.25 -32.34 4.61
CA ASN A 408 -0.79 -32.38 4.53
C ASN A 408 -0.33 -33.25 3.35
N ASP A 409 -0.56 -32.76 2.12
CA ASP A 409 -0.10 -33.42 0.89
C ASP A 409 1.26 -32.88 0.41
N GLU A 410 1.84 -33.51 -0.61
CA GLU A 410 3.11 -33.07 -1.21
C GLU A 410 3.00 -31.62 -1.73
N HIS A 411 1.83 -31.25 -2.24
CA HIS A 411 1.54 -29.91 -2.70
C HIS A 411 1.63 -28.88 -1.56
N HIS A 412 1.01 -29.14 -0.41
CA HIS A 412 1.11 -28.32 0.79
C HIS A 412 2.57 -28.10 1.21
N GLN A 413 3.38 -29.17 1.24
CA GLN A 413 4.79 -29.07 1.65
C GLN A 413 5.63 -28.22 0.67
N GLN A 414 5.41 -28.42 -0.65
CA GLN A 414 6.07 -27.61 -1.68
C GLN A 414 5.65 -26.14 -1.59
N LEU A 415 4.35 -25.88 -1.42
CA LEU A 415 3.79 -24.54 -1.32
C LEU A 415 4.29 -23.80 -0.07
N ALA A 416 4.27 -24.46 1.09
CA ALA A 416 4.80 -23.89 2.33
C ALA A 416 6.28 -23.51 2.22
N LYS A 417 7.08 -24.32 1.51
CA LYS A 417 8.50 -24.01 1.27
C LYS A 417 8.67 -22.74 0.42
N ILE A 418 7.93 -22.63 -0.68
CA ILE A 418 7.96 -21.45 -1.57
C ILE A 418 7.54 -20.20 -0.78
N LEU A 419 6.43 -20.28 -0.04
CA LEU A 419 5.92 -19.16 0.77
C LEU A 419 6.89 -18.75 1.88
N ASN A 420 7.61 -19.70 2.47
CA ASN A 420 8.65 -19.40 3.45
C ASN A 420 9.82 -18.65 2.82
N GLU A 421 10.27 -19.04 1.62
CA GLU A 421 11.29 -18.31 0.87
C GLU A 421 10.83 -16.88 0.53
N GLU A 422 9.59 -16.68 0.09
CA GLU A 422 9.03 -15.35 -0.19
C GLU A 422 8.89 -14.48 1.06
N CYS A 423 8.51 -15.08 2.19
CA CYS A 423 8.44 -14.40 3.48
C CYS A 423 9.83 -13.90 3.92
N VAL A 424 10.85 -14.75 3.84
CA VAL A 424 12.24 -14.39 4.15
C VAL A 424 12.74 -13.29 3.20
N GLN A 425 12.45 -13.39 1.90
CA GLN A 425 12.82 -12.35 0.93
C GLN A 425 12.14 -11.02 1.25
N SER A 426 10.86 -11.02 1.56
CA SER A 426 10.11 -9.80 1.91
C SER A 426 10.61 -9.17 3.20
N TYR A 427 10.96 -9.98 4.20
CA TYR A 427 11.60 -9.53 5.43
C TYR A 427 12.96 -8.85 5.17
N GLN A 428 13.82 -9.48 4.36
CA GLN A 428 15.11 -8.90 3.97
C GLN A 428 14.94 -7.59 3.20
N GLN A 429 13.97 -7.52 2.28
CA GLN A 429 13.66 -6.31 1.52
C GLN A 429 13.19 -5.17 2.42
N PHE A 430 12.36 -5.46 3.42
CA PHE A 430 11.94 -4.48 4.43
C PHE A 430 13.14 -3.91 5.19
N TRP A 431 13.98 -4.76 5.80
CA TRP A 431 15.13 -4.29 6.57
C TRP A 431 16.17 -3.56 5.73
N LYS A 432 16.46 -4.06 4.53
CA LYS A 432 17.35 -3.40 3.58
C LYS A 432 16.84 -2.00 3.22
N ALA A 433 15.55 -1.87 2.93
CA ALA A 433 14.95 -0.57 2.64
C ALA A 433 14.95 0.34 3.87
N LEU A 434 14.68 -0.20 5.06
CA LEU A 434 14.67 0.58 6.30
C LEU A 434 16.07 1.11 6.62
N VAL A 435 17.09 0.25 6.64
CA VAL A 435 18.48 0.64 6.91
C VAL A 435 18.97 1.68 5.89
N PHE A 436 18.69 1.46 4.60
CA PHE A 436 19.06 2.41 3.56
C PHE A 436 18.37 3.77 3.75
N ASN A 437 17.08 3.76 4.08
CA ASN A 437 16.36 4.99 4.35
C ASN A 437 16.86 5.69 5.62
N VAL A 438 17.19 4.98 6.71
CA VAL A 438 17.66 5.59 7.97
C VAL A 438 18.99 6.31 7.80
N GLY A 439 19.99 5.63 7.22
CA GLY A 439 21.38 6.12 7.21
C GLY A 439 21.97 6.37 5.84
N GLY A 440 21.54 5.62 4.82
CA GLY A 440 22.18 5.62 3.50
C GLY A 440 22.19 6.98 2.82
N ILE A 441 21.04 7.66 2.80
CA ILE A 441 20.93 8.99 2.19
C ILE A 441 21.70 10.04 3.00
N ALA A 442 21.62 10.01 4.33
CA ALA A 442 22.37 10.92 5.19
C ALA A 442 23.88 10.75 4.99
N PHE A 443 24.36 9.51 4.87
CA PHE A 443 25.74 9.19 4.57
C PHE A 443 26.18 9.72 3.20
N ILE A 444 25.35 9.55 2.16
CA ILE A 444 25.64 10.11 0.82
C ILE A 444 25.70 11.65 0.87
N ILE A 445 24.78 12.30 1.60
CA ILE A 445 24.80 13.77 1.77
C ILE A 445 26.08 14.20 2.51
N THR A 446 26.46 13.51 3.58
CA THR A 446 27.69 13.78 4.33
C THR A 446 28.93 13.56 3.46
N ALA A 447 28.98 12.49 2.67
CA ALA A 447 30.06 12.22 1.73
C ALA A 447 30.14 13.29 0.63
N ALA A 448 29.00 13.75 0.10
CA ALA A 448 28.95 14.82 -0.90
C ALA A 448 29.41 16.16 -0.35
N ALA A 449 29.05 16.47 0.91
CA ALA A 449 29.53 17.65 1.63
C ALA A 449 31.05 17.59 1.91
N ALA A 450 31.60 16.39 2.04
CA ALA A 450 33.03 16.17 2.19
C ALA A 450 33.77 16.26 0.86
N SER A 451 33.28 15.58 -0.18
CA SER A 451 33.94 15.43 -1.47
C SER A 451 32.98 14.87 -2.54
N TRP A 452 32.70 15.63 -3.61
CA TRP A 452 31.79 15.19 -4.67
C TRP A 452 32.26 13.92 -5.44
N PRO A 453 33.57 13.67 -5.68
CA PRO A 453 34.01 12.43 -6.32
C PRO A 453 33.74 11.20 -5.46
N ILE A 454 33.91 11.30 -4.13
CA ILE A 454 33.58 10.22 -3.19
C ILE A 454 32.07 9.92 -3.26
N ALA A 455 31.24 10.96 -3.25
CA ALA A 455 29.79 10.79 -3.37
C ALA A 455 29.38 10.16 -4.70
N LEU A 456 30.01 10.53 -5.82
CA LEU A 456 29.76 9.89 -7.12
C LEU A 456 30.18 8.41 -7.10
N GLY A 457 31.34 8.08 -6.55
CA GLY A 457 31.79 6.69 -6.41
C GLY A 457 30.82 5.84 -5.60
N LEU A 458 30.36 6.35 -4.46
CA LEU A 458 29.34 5.69 -3.62
C LEU A 458 28.00 5.54 -4.34
N THR A 459 27.57 6.56 -5.08
CA THR A 459 26.31 6.54 -5.84
C THR A 459 26.39 5.51 -6.97
N LEU A 460 27.50 5.45 -7.70
CA LEU A 460 27.75 4.45 -8.74
C LEU A 460 27.77 3.04 -8.17
N ALA A 461 28.46 2.82 -7.05
CA ALA A 461 28.46 1.52 -6.37
C ALA A 461 27.05 1.09 -5.95
N TYR A 462 26.26 2.02 -5.40
CA TYR A 462 24.87 1.76 -5.03
C TYR A 462 23.99 1.46 -6.27
N MET A 463 24.16 2.22 -7.36
CA MET A 463 23.46 1.97 -8.62
C MET A 463 23.76 0.58 -9.18
N ILE A 464 25.03 0.18 -9.19
CA ILE A 464 25.46 -1.17 -9.62
C ILE A 464 24.80 -2.24 -8.74
N TYR A 465 24.78 -2.03 -7.42
CA TYR A 465 24.14 -2.94 -6.49
C TYR A 465 22.62 -3.05 -6.71
N CYS A 466 21.92 -1.93 -6.93
CA CYS A 466 20.49 -1.92 -7.25
C CYS A 466 20.18 -2.66 -8.55
N VAL A 467 21.00 -2.47 -9.59
CA VAL A 467 20.84 -3.19 -10.87
C VAL A 467 21.04 -4.69 -10.66
N ASN A 468 22.04 -5.10 -9.89
CA ASN A 468 22.28 -6.50 -9.57
C ASN A 468 21.14 -7.12 -8.74
N ASP A 469 20.60 -6.39 -7.77
CA ASP A 469 19.45 -6.82 -6.96
C ASP A 469 18.18 -6.98 -7.80
N ALA A 470 17.88 -6.01 -8.67
CA ALA A 470 16.74 -6.07 -9.59
C ALA A 470 16.85 -7.28 -10.53
N TYR A 471 18.07 -7.54 -11.03
CA TYR A 471 18.35 -8.69 -11.88
C TYR A 471 18.11 -10.03 -11.15
N GLN A 472 18.57 -10.17 -9.91
CA GLN A 472 18.33 -11.37 -9.12
C GLN A 472 16.84 -11.59 -8.85
N LYS A 473 16.10 -10.54 -8.52
CA LYS A 473 14.64 -10.60 -8.30
C LYS A 473 13.89 -11.05 -9.55
N GLN A 474 14.24 -10.54 -10.73
CA GLN A 474 13.59 -10.95 -11.98
C GLN A 474 13.87 -12.42 -12.35
N ARG A 475 15.03 -12.96 -11.95
CA ARG A 475 15.32 -14.39 -12.11
C ARG A 475 14.41 -15.25 -11.23
N MET A 476 14.02 -14.76 -10.05
CA MET A 476 13.16 -15.49 -9.11
C MET A 476 11.66 -15.27 -9.37
N SER A 477 11.24 -14.08 -9.83
CA SER A 477 9.83 -13.75 -10.09
C SER A 477 9.20 -14.50 -11.27
N LYS A 478 9.98 -15.29 -12.02
CA LYS A 478 9.48 -16.16 -13.10
C LYS A 478 8.50 -17.25 -12.63
N ASN A 479 8.33 -17.42 -11.32
CA ASN A 479 7.46 -18.43 -10.71
C ASN A 479 6.26 -17.86 -9.94
N GLU A 480 5.94 -16.57 -10.03
CA GLU A 480 4.75 -15.99 -9.36
C GLU A 480 3.45 -16.44 -10.07
N SER A 481 3.04 -17.69 -9.85
CA SER A 481 1.63 -18.07 -9.92
C SER A 481 0.95 -17.58 -8.64
N PRO A 482 -0.30 -17.06 -8.70
CA PRO A 482 -1.05 -16.79 -7.48
C PRO A 482 -1.12 -18.08 -6.66
N HIS A 483 -0.58 -18.02 -5.44
CA HIS A 483 -0.56 -19.15 -4.51
C HIS A 483 -1.99 -19.51 -4.14
N ASP A 484 -2.35 -20.78 -4.25
CA ASP A 484 -3.67 -21.33 -3.98
C ASP A 484 -3.92 -21.59 -2.48
N VAL A 485 -3.49 -20.63 -1.65
CA VAL A 485 -3.58 -20.71 -0.19
C VAL A 485 -5.04 -20.63 0.29
N TYR A 486 -5.94 -20.03 -0.50
CA TYR A 486 -7.37 -19.98 -0.21
C TYR A 486 -8.15 -21.12 -0.88
N ARG A 487 -7.49 -22.26 -1.17
CA ARG A 487 -8.16 -23.44 -1.73
C ARG A 487 -9.25 -24.00 -0.82
N LEU A 488 -10.31 -24.55 -1.39
CA LEU A 488 -11.38 -25.26 -0.69
C LEU A 488 -10.84 -26.62 -0.25
N LEU A 489 -10.76 -26.86 1.06
CA LEU A 489 -10.14 -28.07 1.61
C LEU A 489 -11.11 -29.26 1.73
N ASN A 490 -12.42 -29.04 1.57
CA ASN A 490 -13.47 -30.05 1.74
C ASN A 490 -14.30 -30.23 0.46
N SER A 491 -13.73 -30.79 -0.60
CA SER A 491 -14.51 -31.17 -1.81
C SER A 491 -14.34 -32.63 -2.24
N ASN A 492 -13.74 -33.48 -1.40
CA ASN A 492 -13.60 -34.92 -1.68
C ASN A 492 -14.83 -35.77 -1.31
N ASP A 493 -15.95 -35.18 -0.93
CA ASP A 493 -17.22 -35.88 -1.06
C ASP A 493 -17.76 -35.60 -2.47
N PRO A 494 -17.71 -36.58 -3.40
CA PRO A 494 -18.43 -36.43 -4.65
C PRO A 494 -19.89 -36.10 -4.33
N ILE A 495 -20.49 -35.22 -5.14
CA ILE A 495 -21.87 -34.72 -5.07
C ILE A 495 -22.94 -35.85 -5.18
N SER A 496 -22.57 -37.11 -5.00
CA SER A 496 -23.47 -38.25 -4.92
C SER A 496 -23.34 -38.96 -3.57
N GLY A 497 -24.21 -38.58 -2.62
CA GLY A 497 -24.67 -39.46 -1.56
C GLY A 497 -24.06 -39.24 -0.18
N PHE A 498 -24.61 -38.27 0.56
CA PHE A 498 -24.67 -38.35 2.02
C PHE A 498 -25.99 -37.77 2.52
N SER A 499 -27.04 -38.59 2.38
CA SER A 499 -28.11 -38.63 3.37
C SER A 499 -27.62 -39.55 4.49
N TYR A 500 -27.80 -39.13 5.75
CA TYR A 500 -27.39 -39.80 7.00
C TYR A 500 -25.90 -39.71 7.39
N LYS A 501 -25.57 -38.64 8.12
CA LYS A 501 -24.95 -38.70 9.46
C LYS A 501 -24.63 -37.29 9.95
N LEU A 502 -25.68 -36.58 10.40
CA LEU A 502 -25.55 -35.32 11.12
C LEU A 502 -26.35 -35.42 12.43
N GLU A 503 -26.00 -36.38 13.29
CA GLU A 503 -26.65 -36.51 14.60
C GLU A 503 -25.72 -36.89 15.76
N GLU A 504 -24.39 -37.02 15.55
CA GLU A 504 -23.50 -37.49 16.63
C GLU A 504 -22.34 -36.56 17.02
N ALA A 505 -22.24 -35.35 16.45
CA ALA A 505 -21.13 -34.43 16.76
C ALA A 505 -21.51 -33.24 17.68
N THR A 506 -22.77 -33.11 18.11
CA THR A 506 -23.25 -32.00 18.96
C THR A 506 -23.23 -32.27 20.47
N ALA A 507 -22.66 -33.39 20.92
CA ALA A 507 -22.67 -33.78 22.33
C ALA A 507 -21.25 -33.96 22.91
N SER A 508 -20.37 -32.96 22.81
CA SER A 508 -19.24 -32.81 23.75
C SER A 508 -18.51 -31.49 23.50
N ARG A 509 -18.80 -30.48 24.33
CA ARG A 509 -17.89 -29.39 24.78
C ARG A 509 -18.69 -28.37 25.60
N THR A 510 -19.06 -28.78 26.81
CA THR A 510 -19.31 -27.88 27.93
C THR A 510 -17.97 -27.45 28.52
N PHE A 511 -17.67 -26.15 28.52
CA PHE A 511 -16.58 -25.55 29.29
C PHE A 511 -17.08 -25.25 30.72
N PRO A 512 -16.32 -25.55 31.79
CA PRO A 512 -16.49 -24.90 33.08
C PRO A 512 -15.65 -23.62 33.17
N ASN A 513 -16.16 -22.69 34.00
CA ASN A 513 -15.79 -21.29 34.22
C ASN A 513 -14.31 -20.95 34.40
#